data_AF-A0A2D9CGY2-F1
#
_entry.id   AF-A0A2D9CGY2-F1
#
_cell.length_a   1.000
_cell.length_b   1.000
_cell.length_c   1.000
_cell.angle_alpha   90.00
_cell.angle_beta   90.00
_cell.angle_gamma   90.00
#
_symmetry.space_group_name_H-M   'P 1'
#
loop_
_entity.id
_entity.type
_entity.pdbx_description
1 polymer ?
#
loop_
_entity_poly.entity_id
_entity_poly.type
_entity_poly.pdbx_seq_one_letter_code
_entity_poly.pdbx_strand_id
1 'polypeptide(L)' 'MTQSQRVLDYLQKGKKLTCLNAFNELGITQVAARIFELKRDGEVILSSRIKVKNRYGEDCIVSEYFMEVQNG' A
#
# COMPACT_ATOMS: atom_id res chain seq x y z
N MET A 1 -1.03 -10.93 14.74
CA MET A 1 -1.13 -10.23 13.45
C MET A 1 0.15 -9.43 13.19
N THR A 2 0.94 -9.81 12.19
CA THR A 2 2.18 -9.14 11.76
C THR A 2 1.88 -7.88 10.93
N GLN A 3 2.89 -7.05 10.64
CA GLN A 3 2.72 -5.90 9.74
C GLN A 3 2.31 -6.32 8.32
N SER A 4 2.90 -7.39 7.76
CA SER A 4 2.56 -7.90 6.43
C SER A 4 1.12 -8.41 6.39
N GLN A 5 0.65 -9.09 7.45
CA GLN A 5 -0.75 -9.52 7.57
C GLN A 5 -1.73 -8.32 7.62
N ARG A 6 -1.37 -7.23 8.30
CA ARG A 6 -2.19 -6.00 8.31
C ARG A 6 -2.30 -5.36 6.93
N VAL A 7 -1.19 -5.32 6.20
CA VAL A 7 -1.16 -4.79 4.83
C VAL A 7 -2.06 -5.63 3.94
N LEU A 8 -1.94 -6.96 4.00
CA LEU A 8 -2.75 -7.88 3.20
C LEU A 8 -4.25 -7.71 3.50
N ASP A 9 -4.65 -7.77 4.77
CA ASP A 9 -6.05 -7.57 5.18
C ASP A 9 -6.61 -6.21 4.73
N TYR A 10 -5.80 -5.15 4.81
CA TYR A 10 -6.21 -3.82 4.34
C TYR A 10 -6.46 -3.79 2.82
N LEU A 11 -5.57 -4.39 2.03
CA LEU A 11 -5.69 -4.42 0.57
C LEU A 11 -6.81 -5.35 0.09
N GLN A 12 -7.01 -6.50 0.75
CA GLN A 12 -8.10 -7.45 0.45
C GLN A 12 -9.49 -6.85 0.67
N LYS A 13 -9.61 -5.84 1.55
CA LYS A 13 -10.83 -5.04 1.73
C LYS A 13 -11.08 -4.03 0.59
N GLY A 14 -10.31 -4.09 -0.50
CA GLY A 14 -10.39 -3.17 -1.63
C GLY A 14 -9.83 -1.77 -1.32
N LYS A 15 -9.19 -1.57 -0.17
CA LYS A 15 -8.58 -0.28 0.17
C LYS A 15 -7.23 -0.15 -0.51
N LYS A 16 -6.83 1.09 -0.76
CA LYS A 16 -5.57 1.43 -1.40
C LYS A 16 -4.56 1.97 -0.41
N LEU A 17 -3.29 1.60 -0.60
CA LEU A 17 -2.23 1.91 0.35
C LEU A 17 -1.08 2.63 -0.33
N THR A 18 -0.58 3.68 0.31
CA THR A 18 0.61 4.45 -0.08
C THR A 18 1.55 4.49 1.12
N CYS A 19 2.81 4.90 0.93
CA CYS A 19 3.69 5.14 2.07
C CYS A 19 3.15 6.22 3.03
N LEU A 20 2.35 7.17 2.52
CA LEU A 20 1.80 8.27 3.30
C LEU A 20 0.67 7.82 4.22
N ASN A 21 -0.32 7.08 3.69
CA ASN A 21 -1.43 6.61 4.51
C ASN A 21 -1.07 5.34 5.32
N ALA A 22 -0.08 4.54 4.90
CA ALA A 22 0.34 3.36 5.67
C ALA A 22 0.84 3.71 7.09
N PHE A 23 1.48 4.86 7.24
CA PHE A 23 1.89 5.34 8.55
C PHE A 23 0.67 5.68 9.42
N ASN A 24 -0.27 6.47 8.90
CA ASN A 24 -1.44 6.93 9.64
C ASN A 24 -2.44 5.80 9.94
N GLU A 25 -2.67 4.91 8.98
CA GLU A 25 -3.70 3.87 9.05
C GLU A 25 -3.20 2.60 9.75
N LEU A 26 -1.92 2.23 9.54
CA LEU A 26 -1.39 0.93 9.97
C LEU A 26 -0.17 1.03 10.89
N GLY A 27 0.40 2.24 11.09
CA GLY A 27 1.62 2.45 11.86
C GLY A 27 2.88 1.92 11.16
N ILE A 28 2.89 1.84 9.84
CA ILE A 28 3.98 1.21 9.05
C ILE A 28 4.74 2.27 8.24
N THR A 29 6.02 2.44 8.55
CA THR A 29 6.91 3.36 7.81
C THR A 29 7.53 2.73 6.56
N GLN A 30 7.80 1.42 6.60
CA GLN A 30 8.43 0.67 5.51
C GLN A 30 7.43 -0.21 4.76
N VAL A 31 6.31 0.38 4.31
CA VAL A 31 5.25 -0.40 3.65
C VAL A 31 5.74 -1.09 2.38
N ALA A 32 6.66 -0.48 1.63
CA ALA A 32 7.22 -1.09 0.43
C ALA A 32 7.94 -2.43 0.70
N ALA A 33 8.60 -2.56 1.86
CA ALA A 33 9.23 -3.82 2.26
C ALA A 33 8.17 -4.90 2.54
N ARG A 34 7.06 -4.54 3.21
CA ARG A 34 5.93 -5.45 3.45
C ARG A 34 5.28 -5.89 2.14
N ILE A 35 5.11 -4.98 1.19
CA ILE A 35 4.58 -5.30 -0.15
C ILE A 35 5.53 -6.24 -0.89
N PHE A 36 6.85 -6.00 -0.83
CA PHE A 36 7.85 -6.88 -1.45
C PHE A 36 7.82 -8.30 -0.87
N GLU A 37 7.74 -8.43 0.46
CA GLU A 37 7.58 -9.71 1.16
C GLU A 37 6.31 -10.43 0.68
N LEU A 38 5.15 -9.76 0.69
CA LEU A 38 3.87 -10.34 0.26
C LEU A 38 3.91 -10.81 -1.20
N LYS A 39 4.50 -10.01 -2.10
CA LYS A 39 4.67 -10.42 -3.51
C LYS A 39 5.57 -11.64 -3.66
N ARG A 40 6.66 -11.71 -2.88
CA ARG A 40 7.56 -12.87 -2.85
C ARG A 40 6.84 -14.11 -2.32
N ASP A 41 5.91 -13.92 -1.39
CA ASP A 41 5.11 -14.98 -0.77
C ASP A 41 3.91 -15.40 -1.66
N GLY A 42 3.73 -14.77 -2.83
CA GLY A 42 2.76 -15.18 -3.86
C GLY A 42 1.52 -14.28 -3.98
N GLU A 43 1.40 -13.23 -3.17
CA GLU A 43 0.24 -12.33 -3.23
C GLU A 43 0.25 -11.44 -4.48
N VAL A 44 -0.88 -11.39 -5.18
CA VAL A 44 -1.04 -10.56 -6.39
C VAL A 44 -1.43 -9.14 -5.99
N ILE A 45 -0.41 -8.31 -5.74
CA ILE A 45 -0.59 -6.89 -5.40
C ILE A 45 -0.19 -6.00 -6.58
N LEU A 46 -1.15 -5.24 -7.08
CA LEU A 46 -0.93 -4.26 -8.15
C LEU A 46 -0.43 -2.93 -7.58
N SER A 47 0.17 -2.12 -8.44
CA SER A 47 0.66 -0.80 -8.07
C SER A 47 0.55 0.20 -9.22
N SER A 48 0.13 1.42 -8.91
CA SER A 48 0.17 2.57 -9.80
C SER A 48 1.03 3.69 -9.20
N ARG A 49 1.34 4.70 -10.01
CA ARG A 49 1.98 5.94 -9.55
C ARG A 49 0.94 7.04 -9.45
N ILE A 50 0.84 7.68 -8.30
CA ILE A 50 -0.05 8.83 -8.09
C ILE A 50 0.76 10.08 -7.77
N LYS A 51 0.22 11.25 -8.14
CA LYS A 51 0.77 12.54 -7.75
C LYS A 51 0.20 12.96 -6.40
N VAL A 52 1.05 13.46 -5.52
CA VAL A 52 0.70 14.02 -4.22
C VAL A 52 1.42 15.35 -4.03
N LYS A 53 0.87 16.22 -3.20
CA LYS A 53 1.53 17.47 -2.83
C LYS A 53 2.31 17.29 -1.54
N ASN A 54 3.56 17.74 -1.51
CA ASN A 54 4.29 17.87 -0.25
C ASN A 54 3.87 19.15 0.49
N ARG A 55 4.43 19.38 1.69
CA ARG A 55 4.12 20.56 2.52
C ARG A 55 4.47 21.91 1.88
N TYR A 56 5.30 21.90 0.84
CA TYR A 56 5.74 23.09 0.09
C TYR A 56 4.92 23.29 -1.21
N GLY A 57 3.94 22.43 -1.48
CA GLY A 57 3.07 22.51 -2.66
C GLY A 57 3.67 21.89 -3.94
N GLU A 58 4.80 21.21 -3.84
CA GLU A 58 5.47 20.57 -4.98
C GLU A 58 4.78 19.25 -5.34
N ASP A 59 4.72 18.93 -6.64
CA ASP A 59 4.27 17.63 -7.12
C ASP A 59 5.33 16.56 -6.79
N CYS A 60 4.92 15.56 -6.03
CA CYS A 60 5.69 14.36 -5.74
C CYS A 60 4.95 13.14 -6.28
N ILE A 61 5.68 12.08 -6.63
CA ILE A 61 5.09 10.82 -7.10
C ILE A 61 5.31 9.74 -6.04
N VAL A 62 4.23 9.05 -5.67
CA VAL A 62 4.29 7.90 -4.75
C VAL A 62 3.59 6.69 -5.37
N SER A 63 3.98 5.49 -4.92
CA SER A 63 3.29 4.27 -5.29
C SER A 63 1.99 4.12 -4.51
N GLU A 64 0.91 3.80 -5.22
CA GLU A 64 -0.37 3.36 -4.68
C GLU A 64 -0.52 1.86 -4.94
N TYR A 65 -0.63 1.07 -3.88
CA TYR A 65 -0.79 -0.39 -3.90
C TYR A 65 -2.25 -0.76 -3.69
N PHE A 66 -2.72 -1.77 -4.43
CA PHE A 66 -4.10 -2.25 -4.37
C PHE A 66 -4.19 -3.70 -4.85
N MET A 67 -5.29 -4.36 -4.51
CA MET A 67 -5.67 -5.67 -5.06
C MET A 67 -6.98 -5.50 -5.82
N GLU A 68 -7.17 -6.26 -6.89
CA GLU A 68 -8.47 -6.34 -7.54
C GLU A 68 -9.45 -7.04 -6.59
N VAL A 69 -10.60 -6.42 -6.34
CA VAL A 69 -11.66 -7.07 -5.60
C VAL A 69 -12.21 -8.16 -6.50
N GLN A 70 -11.99 -9.42 -6.13
CA GLN A 70 -12.65 -10.54 -6.78
C GLN A 70 -14.14 -10.43 -6.45
N ASN A 71 -14.92 -9.91 -7.40
CA ASN A 71 -16.37 -10.02 -7.36
C ASN A 71 -16.71 -11.49 -7.63
N GLY A 72 -16.82 -12.26 -6.55
CA GLY A 72 -17.42 -13.60 -6.56
C GLY A 72 -18.94 -13.52 -6.55
#